data_AF-A0A6B2V0Z6-F1
#
_entry.id   AF-A0A6B2V0Z6-F1
#
_cell.length_a   1.000
_cell.length_b   1.000
_cell.length_c   1.000
_cell.angle_alpha   90.00
_cell.angle_beta   90.00
_cell.angle_gamma   90.00
#
_symmetry.space_group_name_H-M   'P 1'
#
loop_
_entity.id
_entity.type
_entity.pdbx_description
1 polymer ?
#
loop_
_entity_poly.entity_id
_entity_poly.type
_entity_poly.pdbx_seq_one_letter_code
_entity_poly.pdbx_strand_id
1 'polypeptide(L)'
;MEPTERTPRTVGTARAERVEPAERAARAQAVPAGDPGLFGPASVTWQLHSDPVMWIAGIRALYLQALHPRAVRGVMENSDFRRDAWGRLRRTADFVGTTTYGTTEAAERAGARVRAIHRKLSATDPDTGERFPVDAPDLLLWVHCAEIDSYLHVLRRSGFPLTDAQADRYVAEHRTSARLVGLDPAAVPADRAALAAYFEAVRPELAVGADARAVDDFLRRPPTHPLLVPARAVLWR
;
A
#
# COMPACT_ATOMS: atom_id res chain seq x y z
N MET A 1 -14.03 -12.72 -79.66
CA MET A 1 -14.52 -13.94 -79.00
C MET A 1 -13.30 -14.60 -78.41
N GLU A 2 -13.06 -14.39 -77.12
CA GLU A 2 -11.89 -14.92 -76.42
C GLU A 2 -12.38 -15.34 -75.02
N PRO A 3 -12.26 -16.63 -74.65
CA PRO A 3 -12.71 -17.09 -73.34
C PRO A 3 -11.55 -17.03 -72.35
N THR A 4 -11.72 -16.27 -71.26
CA THR A 4 -10.77 -16.23 -70.15
C THR A 4 -11.04 -17.40 -69.20
N GLU A 5 -10.07 -18.29 -69.04
CA GLU A 5 -10.09 -19.43 -68.11
C GLU A 5 -10.16 -18.96 -66.64
N ARG A 6 -10.97 -19.68 -65.85
CA ARG A 6 -11.10 -19.54 -64.40
C ARG A 6 -10.07 -20.39 -63.68
N THR A 7 -9.29 -19.78 -62.78
CA THR A 7 -8.50 -20.49 -61.76
C THR A 7 -9.29 -20.57 -60.44
N PRO A 8 -9.35 -21.72 -59.75
CA PRO A 8 -10.10 -21.84 -58.50
C PRO A 8 -9.30 -21.31 -57.30
N ARG A 9 -10.00 -20.68 -56.34
CA ARG A 9 -9.45 -20.22 -55.06
C ARG A 9 -9.35 -21.39 -54.07
N THR A 10 -8.16 -21.64 -53.55
CA THR A 10 -7.95 -22.54 -52.40
C THR A 10 -8.24 -21.79 -51.11
N VAL A 11 -9.23 -22.24 -50.34
CA VAL A 11 -9.50 -21.73 -48.98
C VAL A 11 -8.58 -22.47 -48.01
N GLY A 12 -7.54 -21.80 -47.52
CA GLY A 12 -6.69 -22.31 -46.45
C GLY A 12 -7.40 -22.15 -45.09
N THR A 13 -7.75 -23.27 -44.46
CA THR A 13 -8.24 -23.29 -43.08
C THR A 13 -7.10 -22.96 -42.12
N ALA A 14 -7.14 -21.78 -41.50
CA ALA A 14 -6.24 -21.44 -40.40
C ALA A 14 -6.62 -22.27 -39.16
N ARG A 15 -5.76 -23.24 -38.83
CA ARG A 15 -5.85 -24.03 -37.59
C ARG A 15 -5.41 -23.11 -36.45
N ALA A 16 -6.35 -22.69 -35.61
CA ALA A 16 -6.02 -22.02 -34.35
C ALA A 16 -5.26 -23.02 -33.46
N GLU A 17 -3.94 -22.84 -33.35
CA GLU A 17 -3.11 -23.57 -32.41
C GLU A 17 -3.61 -23.30 -30.99
N ARG A 18 -4.04 -24.37 -30.31
CA ARG A 18 -4.31 -24.33 -28.87
C ARG A 18 -2.97 -24.17 -28.18
N VAL A 19 -2.72 -22.98 -27.67
CA VAL A 19 -1.62 -22.72 -26.74
C VAL A 19 -1.86 -23.58 -25.48
N GLU A 20 -0.93 -24.48 -25.20
CA GLU A 20 -1.00 -25.43 -24.09
C GLU A 20 -1.10 -24.69 -22.74
N PRO A 21 -1.85 -25.21 -21.74
CA PRO A 21 -2.06 -24.55 -20.45
C PRO A 21 -0.76 -24.19 -19.72
N ALA A 22 0.31 -24.97 -19.94
CA ALA A 22 1.64 -24.74 -19.39
C ALA A 22 2.31 -23.49 -19.98
N GLU A 23 2.15 -23.20 -21.27
CA GLU A 23 2.67 -21.97 -21.90
C GLU A 23 1.88 -20.73 -21.47
N ARG A 24 0.58 -20.88 -21.23
CA ARG A 24 -0.23 -19.82 -20.60
C ARG A 24 0.20 -19.54 -19.16
N ALA A 25 0.51 -20.58 -18.39
CA ALA A 25 1.04 -20.44 -17.03
C ALA A 25 2.44 -19.81 -17.03
N ALA A 26 3.31 -20.18 -17.98
CA ALA A 26 4.64 -19.59 -18.15
C ALA A 26 4.57 -18.12 -18.60
N ARG A 27 3.64 -17.76 -19.50
CA ARG A 27 3.38 -16.36 -19.87
C ARG A 27 2.76 -15.54 -18.74
N ALA A 28 1.96 -16.15 -17.87
CA ALA A 28 1.40 -15.49 -16.70
C ALA A 28 2.44 -15.23 -15.59
N GLN A 29 3.58 -15.92 -15.61
CA GLN A 29 4.71 -15.75 -14.69
C GLN A 29 5.85 -14.91 -15.26
N ALA A 30 5.75 -14.45 -16.52
CA ALA A 30 6.79 -13.64 -17.13
C ALA A 30 6.70 -12.20 -16.61
N VAL A 31 7.55 -11.88 -15.63
CA VAL A 31 8.00 -10.51 -15.34
C VAL A 31 8.37 -9.87 -16.69
N PRO A 32 7.85 -8.67 -17.04
CA PRO A 32 8.23 -7.99 -18.27
C PRO A 32 9.75 -7.94 -18.35
N ALA A 33 10.34 -8.46 -19.44
CA ALA A 33 11.78 -8.53 -19.58
C ALA A 33 12.39 -7.12 -19.45
N GLY A 34 13.05 -6.85 -18.31
CA GLY A 34 13.95 -5.71 -18.11
C GLY A 34 13.85 -4.98 -16.76
N ASP A 35 12.67 -4.83 -16.17
CA ASP A 35 12.47 -3.98 -14.97
C ASP A 35 11.69 -4.73 -13.89
N PRO A 36 12.36 -5.27 -12.86
CA PRO A 36 11.69 -5.94 -11.74
C PRO A 36 10.96 -4.96 -10.81
N GLY A 37 11.02 -3.65 -11.06
CA GLY A 37 10.50 -2.62 -10.17
C GLY A 37 11.49 -2.23 -9.08
N LEU A 38 10.99 -1.50 -8.07
CA LEU A 38 11.79 -1.11 -6.90
C LEU A 38 12.14 -2.29 -6.01
N PHE A 39 11.27 -3.30 -5.99
CA PHE A 39 11.43 -4.52 -5.24
C PHE A 39 11.30 -5.67 -6.23
N GLY A 40 12.34 -6.49 -6.38
CA GLY A 40 12.29 -7.66 -7.24
C GLY A 40 11.97 -8.95 -6.47
N PRO A 41 11.80 -10.10 -7.14
CA PRO A 41 11.50 -11.38 -6.49
C PRO A 41 12.49 -11.84 -5.40
N ALA A 42 13.72 -11.33 -5.45
CA ALA A 42 14.76 -11.60 -4.45
C ALA A 42 14.70 -10.70 -3.21
N SER A 43 13.90 -9.62 -3.25
CA SER A 43 13.71 -8.72 -2.11
C SER A 43 12.80 -9.36 -1.05
N VAL A 44 13.00 -8.97 0.20
CA VAL A 44 12.15 -9.42 1.30
C VAL A 44 10.75 -8.83 1.15
N THR A 45 10.66 -7.56 0.76
CA THR A 45 9.42 -6.84 0.50
C THR A 45 8.52 -7.57 -0.51
N TRP A 46 9.07 -8.01 -1.65
CA TRP A 46 8.28 -8.75 -2.66
C TRP A 46 7.71 -10.05 -2.11
N GLN A 47 8.50 -10.81 -1.36
CA GLN A 47 8.08 -12.10 -0.81
C GLN A 47 7.03 -11.91 0.29
N LEU A 48 7.27 -10.96 1.19
CA LEU A 48 6.41 -10.70 2.35
C LEU A 48 5.06 -10.08 1.98
N HIS A 49 5.05 -9.13 1.05
CA HIS A 49 3.82 -8.44 0.66
C HIS A 49 2.85 -9.35 -0.11
N SER A 50 3.25 -10.57 -0.46
CA SER A 50 2.40 -11.54 -1.16
C SER A 50 1.49 -12.32 -0.21
N ASP A 51 1.78 -12.27 1.10
CA ASP A 51 1.03 -12.98 2.12
C ASP A 51 -0.34 -12.30 2.38
N PRO A 52 -1.45 -13.05 2.39
CA PRO A 52 -2.78 -12.51 2.71
C PRO A 52 -2.87 -11.80 4.07
N VAL A 53 -2.00 -12.11 5.03
CA VAL A 53 -1.96 -11.47 6.35
C VAL A 53 -1.63 -9.98 6.27
N MET A 54 -1.11 -9.49 5.14
CA MET A 54 -0.89 -8.06 4.89
C MET A 54 -2.16 -7.22 5.04
N TRP A 55 -3.35 -7.80 4.84
CA TRP A 55 -4.61 -7.12 5.14
C TRP A 55 -4.76 -6.76 6.62
N ILE A 56 -4.39 -7.68 7.52
CA ILE A 56 -4.41 -7.45 8.97
C ILE A 56 -3.35 -6.40 9.32
N ALA A 57 -2.21 -6.45 8.66
CA ALA A 57 -1.14 -5.49 8.85
C ALA A 57 -1.55 -4.06 8.43
N GLY A 58 -2.28 -3.92 7.33
CA GLY A 58 -2.88 -2.65 6.91
C GLY A 58 -3.85 -2.09 7.94
N ILE A 59 -4.70 -2.93 8.56
CA ILE A 59 -5.61 -2.50 9.63
C ILE A 59 -4.83 -1.99 10.85
N ARG A 60 -3.77 -2.71 11.26
CA ARG A 60 -2.88 -2.25 12.34
C ARG A 60 -2.21 -0.91 11.98
N ALA A 61 -1.77 -0.73 10.74
CA ALA A 61 -1.17 0.53 10.30
C ALA A 61 -2.13 1.70 10.44
N LEU A 62 -3.41 1.52 10.11
CA LEU A 62 -4.44 2.57 10.29
C LEU A 62 -4.63 2.93 11.76
N TYR A 63 -4.68 1.94 12.64
CA TYR A 63 -4.74 2.16 14.08
C TYR A 63 -3.54 2.94 14.60
N LEU A 64 -2.34 2.51 14.21
CA LEU A 64 -1.11 3.13 14.65
C LEU A 64 -1.02 4.56 14.12
N GLN A 65 -1.22 4.78 12.81
CA GLN A 65 -1.21 6.11 12.19
C GLN A 65 -2.17 7.10 12.88
N ALA A 66 -3.34 6.61 13.32
CA ALA A 66 -4.35 7.43 13.98
C ALA A 66 -3.92 7.98 15.36
N LEU A 67 -2.87 7.42 15.98
CA LEU A 67 -2.39 7.86 17.28
C LEU A 67 -1.64 9.20 17.26
N HIS A 68 -1.15 9.65 16.11
CA HIS A 68 -0.50 10.95 16.02
C HIS A 68 -1.56 12.03 15.71
N PRO A 69 -1.82 12.99 16.62
CA PRO A 69 -2.96 13.92 16.50
C PRO A 69 -2.97 14.71 15.18
N ARG A 70 -1.83 15.28 14.79
CA ARG A 70 -1.70 16.00 13.51
C ARG A 70 -1.86 15.11 12.28
N ALA A 71 -1.29 13.92 12.28
CA ALA A 71 -1.40 13.01 11.13
C ALA A 71 -2.87 12.57 10.92
N VAL A 72 -3.56 12.16 11.99
CA VAL A 72 -4.98 11.78 11.89
C VAL A 72 -5.83 12.98 11.49
N ARG A 73 -5.56 14.18 12.04
CA ARG A 73 -6.27 15.41 11.67
C ARG A 73 -6.14 15.73 10.18
N GLY A 74 -4.95 15.56 9.62
CA GLY A 74 -4.67 15.64 8.19
C GLY A 74 -5.62 14.77 7.35
N VAL A 75 -5.90 13.55 7.81
CA VAL A 75 -6.86 12.65 7.16
C VAL A 75 -8.30 13.13 7.35
N MET A 76 -8.67 13.54 8.55
CA MET A 76 -10.05 13.93 8.89
C MET A 76 -10.53 15.16 8.14
N GLU A 77 -9.67 16.16 7.92
CA GLU A 77 -10.04 17.38 7.18
C GLU A 77 -9.99 17.20 5.65
N ASN A 78 -9.09 16.35 5.15
CA ASN A 78 -8.84 16.23 3.72
C ASN A 78 -9.46 14.98 3.08
N SER A 79 -10.23 14.20 3.83
CA SER A 79 -10.85 12.98 3.33
C SER A 79 -12.26 12.77 3.86
N ASP A 80 -13.20 12.50 2.96
CA ASP A 80 -14.50 11.95 3.32
C ASP A 80 -14.41 10.44 3.56
N PHE A 81 -13.61 10.03 4.55
CA PHE A 81 -13.39 8.61 4.83
C PHE A 81 -14.67 7.92 5.32
N ARG A 82 -15.68 8.67 5.78
CA ARG A 82 -16.96 8.07 6.21
C ARG A 82 -17.84 7.71 5.01
N ARG A 83 -17.79 8.47 3.90
CA ARG A 83 -18.56 8.17 2.68
C ARG A 83 -17.78 7.36 1.64
N ASP A 84 -16.45 7.53 1.54
CA ASP A 84 -15.57 6.82 0.59
C ASP A 84 -14.42 6.09 1.30
N ALA A 85 -14.74 5.36 2.36
CA ALA A 85 -13.75 4.59 3.10
C ALA A 85 -13.10 3.51 2.25
N TRP A 86 -13.93 2.75 1.52
CA TRP A 86 -13.47 1.66 0.67
C TRP A 86 -12.64 2.15 -0.52
N GLY A 87 -13.00 3.29 -1.12
CA GLY A 87 -12.17 3.91 -2.15
C GLY A 87 -10.84 4.41 -1.59
N ARG A 88 -10.81 4.96 -0.37
CA ARG A 88 -9.56 5.38 0.28
C ARG A 88 -8.64 4.19 0.54
N LEU A 89 -9.14 3.13 1.16
CA LEU A 89 -8.38 1.91 1.41
C LEU A 89 -7.86 1.30 0.11
N ARG A 90 -8.71 1.23 -0.93
CA ARG A 90 -8.31 0.73 -2.24
C ARG A 90 -7.21 1.58 -2.87
N ARG A 91 -7.25 2.91 -2.79
CA ARG A 91 -6.18 3.78 -3.31
C ARG A 91 -4.84 3.53 -2.62
N THR A 92 -4.84 3.29 -1.31
CA THR A 92 -3.61 2.94 -0.57
C THR A 92 -3.13 1.55 -0.96
N ALA A 93 -4.02 0.55 -1.04
CA ALA A 93 -3.66 -0.80 -1.48
C ALA A 93 -3.12 -0.81 -2.91
N ASP A 94 -3.75 -0.06 -3.82
CA ASP A 94 -3.29 0.12 -5.21
C ASP A 94 -1.92 0.77 -5.25
N PHE A 95 -1.67 1.77 -4.39
CA PHE A 95 -0.35 2.40 -4.26
C PHE A 95 0.71 1.41 -3.78
N VAL A 96 0.47 0.70 -2.66
CA VAL A 96 1.40 -0.30 -2.12
C VAL A 96 1.64 -1.42 -3.13
N GLY A 97 0.59 -1.91 -3.79
CA GLY A 97 0.70 -2.92 -4.84
C GLY A 97 1.52 -2.43 -6.04
N THR A 98 1.30 -1.19 -6.48
CA THR A 98 2.06 -0.58 -7.59
C THR A 98 3.54 -0.36 -7.21
N THR A 99 3.83 0.08 -5.99
CA THR A 99 5.22 0.31 -5.55
C THR A 99 5.96 -0.98 -5.25
N THR A 100 5.25 -2.04 -4.85
CA THR A 100 5.81 -3.37 -4.58
C THR A 100 6.04 -4.17 -5.85
N TYR A 101 5.02 -4.25 -6.73
CA TYR A 101 5.00 -5.20 -7.86
C TYR A 101 4.98 -4.56 -9.24
N GLY A 102 4.83 -3.23 -9.31
CA GLY A 102 4.86 -2.50 -10.57
C GLY A 102 6.29 -2.26 -11.08
N THR A 103 6.38 -1.77 -12.32
CA THR A 103 7.66 -1.29 -12.87
C THR A 103 8.18 -0.09 -12.08
N THR A 104 9.48 0.18 -12.16
CA THR A 104 10.11 1.35 -11.55
C THR A 104 9.40 2.62 -12.02
N GLU A 105 9.11 2.72 -13.32
CA GLU A 105 8.38 3.85 -13.88
C GLU A 105 6.96 4.01 -13.28
N ALA A 106 6.24 2.90 -13.08
CA ALA A 106 4.91 2.94 -12.46
C ALA A 106 4.98 3.41 -11.00
N ALA A 107 5.94 2.91 -10.23
CA ALA A 107 6.17 3.33 -8.85
C ALA A 107 6.52 4.82 -8.76
N GLU A 108 7.38 5.33 -9.64
CA GLU A 108 7.74 6.76 -9.70
C GLU A 108 6.54 7.65 -10.02
N ARG A 109 5.73 7.27 -11.02
CA ARG A 109 4.51 8.01 -11.37
C ARG A 109 3.50 8.02 -10.23
N ALA A 110 3.34 6.88 -9.54
CA ALA A 110 2.47 6.78 -8.37
C ALA A 110 2.97 7.71 -7.24
N GLY A 111 4.27 7.69 -6.94
CA GLY A 111 4.90 8.58 -5.95
C GLY A 111 4.73 10.06 -6.33
N ALA A 112 5.01 10.43 -7.58
CA ALA A 112 4.85 11.80 -8.06
C ALA A 112 3.40 12.30 -7.91
N ARG A 113 2.42 11.45 -8.21
CA ARG A 113 0.99 11.75 -8.01
C ARG A 113 0.66 11.96 -6.54
N VAL A 114 1.12 11.08 -5.65
CA VAL A 114 0.90 11.21 -4.19
C VAL A 114 1.49 12.52 -3.67
N ARG A 115 2.75 12.82 -4.00
CA ARG A 115 3.40 14.09 -3.60
C ARG A 115 2.66 15.32 -4.14
N ALA A 116 2.15 15.26 -5.38
CA ALA A 116 1.38 16.35 -5.98
C ALA A 116 0.03 16.58 -5.29
N ILE A 117 -0.58 15.52 -4.75
CA ILE A 117 -1.78 15.62 -3.93
C ILE A 117 -1.40 16.21 -2.56
N HIS A 118 -0.45 15.61 -1.85
CA HIS A 118 -0.10 16.04 -0.49
C HIS A 118 0.33 17.51 -0.39
N ARG A 119 1.08 18.03 -1.39
CA ARG A 119 1.45 19.46 -1.46
C ARG A 119 0.28 20.44 -1.45
N LYS A 120 -0.92 19.99 -1.85
CA LYS A 120 -2.14 20.82 -1.90
C LYS A 120 -2.98 20.71 -0.64
N LEU A 121 -2.66 19.76 0.23
CA LEU A 121 -3.45 19.44 1.41
C LEU A 121 -2.80 20.06 2.64
N SER A 122 -3.64 20.48 3.56
CA SER A 122 -3.25 21.08 4.83
C SER A 122 -4.28 20.69 5.87
N ALA A 123 -3.92 20.74 7.14
CA ALA A 123 -4.89 20.65 8.21
C ALA A 123 -4.68 21.76 9.24
N THR A 124 -5.71 21.96 10.06
CA THR A 124 -5.66 22.89 11.19
C THR A 124 -5.56 22.10 12.48
N ASP A 125 -4.57 22.43 13.29
CA ASP A 125 -4.41 21.90 14.64
C ASP A 125 -5.56 22.39 15.52
N PRO A 126 -6.37 21.49 16.11
CA PRO A 126 -7.56 21.89 16.86
C PRO A 126 -7.23 22.59 18.18
N ASP A 127 -6.05 22.34 18.76
CA ASP A 127 -5.66 22.88 20.06
C ASP A 127 -5.00 24.26 19.91
N THR A 128 -4.19 24.44 18.86
CA THR A 128 -3.44 25.69 18.64
C THR A 128 -4.05 26.60 17.58
N GLY A 129 -4.91 26.07 16.70
CA GLY A 129 -5.41 26.77 15.52
C GLY A 129 -4.38 26.93 14.39
N GLU A 130 -3.18 26.38 14.55
CA GLU A 130 -2.11 26.46 13.56
C GLU A 130 -2.47 25.64 12.31
N ARG A 131 -2.35 26.26 11.14
CA ARG A 131 -2.47 25.54 9.87
C ARG A 131 -1.11 24.96 9.48
N PHE A 132 -1.07 23.64 9.27
CA PHE A 132 0.14 22.91 8.88
C PHE A 132 -0.06 22.14 7.56
N PRO A 133 1.00 21.96 6.75
CA PRO A 133 0.93 21.14 5.56
C PRO A 133 0.95 19.64 5.91
N VAL A 134 0.22 18.81 5.17
CA VAL A 134 0.19 17.35 5.46
C VAL A 134 1.43 16.62 4.95
N ASP A 135 2.22 17.23 4.08
CA ASP A 135 3.51 16.72 3.61
C ASP A 135 4.69 17.19 4.48
N ALA A 136 4.42 17.64 5.71
CA ALA A 136 5.47 17.90 6.69
C ALA A 136 6.31 16.62 6.91
N PRO A 137 7.66 16.69 6.85
CA PRO A 137 8.53 15.51 6.87
C PRO A 137 8.35 14.60 8.09
N ASP A 138 8.09 15.16 9.26
CA ASP A 138 7.80 14.46 10.51
C ASP A 138 6.52 13.62 10.41
N LEU A 139 5.45 14.18 9.83
CA LEU A 139 4.19 13.48 9.63
C LEU A 139 4.31 12.37 8.59
N LEU A 140 5.03 12.63 7.50
CA LEU A 140 5.32 11.61 6.48
C LEU A 140 6.15 10.45 7.07
N LEU A 141 7.14 10.78 7.91
CA LEU A 141 8.00 9.79 8.56
C LEU A 141 7.17 8.93 9.52
N TRP A 142 6.27 9.53 10.30
CA TRP A 142 5.34 8.80 11.17
C TRP A 142 4.50 7.80 10.39
N VAL A 143 3.83 8.25 9.32
CA VAL A 143 2.97 7.40 8.51
C VAL A 143 3.77 6.24 7.90
N HIS A 144 4.97 6.50 7.41
CA HIS A 144 5.87 5.50 6.86
C HIS A 144 6.30 4.47 7.91
N CYS A 145 6.87 4.93 9.04
CA CYS A 145 7.32 4.04 10.11
C CYS A 145 6.17 3.20 10.70
N ALA A 146 4.98 3.80 10.88
CA ALA A 146 3.79 3.10 11.35
C ALA A 146 3.34 2.00 10.37
N GLU A 147 3.46 2.24 9.06
CA GLU A 147 3.18 1.24 8.03
C GLU A 147 4.18 0.08 8.08
N ILE A 148 5.49 0.38 8.02
CA ILE A 148 6.56 -0.64 7.96
C ILE A 148 6.59 -1.48 9.23
N ASP A 149 6.46 -0.86 10.40
CA ASP A 149 6.35 -1.58 11.67
C ASP A 149 5.12 -2.50 11.69
N SER A 150 3.97 -2.04 11.18
CA SER A 150 2.76 -2.85 11.15
C SER A 150 2.89 -4.08 10.27
N TYR A 151 3.45 -3.92 9.08
CA TYR A 151 3.69 -5.01 8.14
C TYR A 151 4.62 -6.04 8.76
N LEU A 152 5.77 -5.60 9.26
CA LEU A 152 6.74 -6.49 9.89
C LEU A 152 6.19 -7.19 11.15
N HIS A 153 5.50 -6.43 12.01
CA HIS A 153 4.98 -6.92 13.29
C HIS A 153 3.94 -8.02 13.11
N VAL A 154 3.04 -7.87 12.13
CA VAL A 154 1.98 -8.84 11.86
C VAL A 154 2.54 -10.08 11.18
N LEU A 155 3.43 -9.94 10.20
CA LEU A 155 4.09 -11.07 9.55
C LEU A 155 4.89 -11.92 10.54
N ARG A 156 5.63 -11.29 11.47
CA ARG A 156 6.34 -12.04 12.52
C ARG A 156 5.41 -12.80 13.47
N ARG A 157 4.19 -12.30 13.67
CA ARG A 157 3.18 -12.94 14.54
C ARG A 157 2.33 -13.98 13.82
N SER A 158 2.29 -13.98 12.49
CA SER A 158 1.48 -14.93 11.72
C SER A 158 2.09 -16.33 11.63
N GLY A 159 3.34 -16.49 12.06
CA GLY A 159 4.11 -17.73 11.87
C GLY A 159 4.85 -17.80 10.54
N PHE A 160 4.86 -16.71 9.75
CA PHE A 160 5.70 -16.61 8.57
C PHE A 160 7.18 -16.78 8.98
N PRO A 161 7.97 -17.63 8.31
CA PRO A 161 9.35 -17.93 8.69
C PRO A 161 10.31 -16.79 8.31
N LEU A 162 10.21 -15.67 9.03
CA LEU A 162 11.05 -14.50 8.85
C LEU A 162 12.22 -14.49 9.85
N THR A 163 13.44 -14.54 9.34
CA THR A 163 14.65 -14.39 10.17
C THR A 163 14.86 -12.94 10.60
N ASP A 164 15.61 -12.72 11.68
CA ASP A 164 15.96 -11.38 12.13
C ASP A 164 16.73 -10.57 11.08
N ALA A 165 17.63 -11.23 10.32
CA ALA A 165 18.37 -10.58 9.24
C ALA A 165 17.46 -10.15 8.08
N GLN A 166 16.45 -10.96 7.73
CA GLN A 166 15.44 -10.55 6.73
C GLN A 166 14.56 -9.42 7.27
N ALA A 167 14.26 -9.42 8.56
CA ALA A 167 13.49 -8.35 9.18
C ALA A 167 14.23 -7.00 9.15
N ASP A 168 15.54 -6.99 9.40
CA ASP A 168 16.36 -5.78 9.25
C ASP A 168 16.47 -5.36 7.77
N ARG A 169 16.65 -6.33 6.87
CA ARG A 169 16.65 -6.07 5.42
C ARG A 169 15.33 -5.47 4.93
N TYR A 170 14.19 -5.95 5.43
CA TYR A 170 12.87 -5.42 5.11
C TYR A 170 12.76 -3.92 5.47
N VAL A 171 13.18 -3.55 6.69
CA VAL A 171 13.20 -2.13 7.10
C VAL A 171 14.14 -1.31 6.20
N ALA A 172 15.33 -1.82 5.92
CA ALA A 172 16.30 -1.16 5.04
C ALA A 172 15.78 -0.95 3.61
N GLU A 173 15.11 -1.95 3.04
CA GLU A 173 14.50 -1.91 1.71
C GLU A 173 13.49 -0.76 1.60
N HIS A 174 12.74 -0.49 2.66
CA HIS A 174 11.71 0.56 2.65
C HIS A 174 12.24 1.99 2.62
N ARG A 175 13.54 2.21 2.91
CA ARG A 175 14.21 3.50 2.64
C ARG A 175 14.15 3.88 1.16
N THR A 176 14.17 2.89 0.26
CA THR A 176 13.99 3.10 -1.19
C THR A 176 12.59 3.62 -1.51
N SER A 177 11.55 3.09 -0.85
CA SER A 177 10.17 3.54 -1.08
C SER A 177 9.85 4.89 -0.43
N ALA A 178 10.57 5.26 0.64
CA ALA A 178 10.32 6.50 1.37
C ALA A 178 10.47 7.77 0.50
N ARG A 179 11.41 7.77 -0.46
CA ARG A 179 11.56 8.89 -1.42
C ARG A 179 10.31 9.09 -2.29
N LEU A 180 9.52 8.03 -2.54
CA LEU A 180 8.31 8.15 -3.34
C LEU A 180 7.26 9.01 -2.65
N VAL A 181 7.22 8.99 -1.32
CA VAL A 181 6.29 9.81 -0.52
C VAL A 181 6.87 11.17 -0.14
N GLY A 182 8.13 11.45 -0.49
CA GLY A 182 8.79 12.75 -0.29
C GLY A 182 9.75 12.80 0.89
N LEU A 183 10.07 11.65 1.51
CA LEU A 183 11.06 11.56 2.57
C LEU A 183 12.48 11.47 2.02
N ASP A 184 13.44 12.01 2.77
CA ASP A 184 14.85 11.70 2.57
C ASP A 184 15.13 10.27 3.07
N PRO A 185 15.60 9.33 2.22
CA PRO A 185 15.98 7.99 2.66
C PRO A 185 17.02 7.96 3.79
N ALA A 186 17.84 9.00 3.94
CA ALA A 186 18.81 9.11 5.03
C ALA A 186 18.14 9.32 6.41
N ALA A 187 16.96 9.95 6.43
CA ALA A 187 16.21 10.23 7.66
C ALA A 187 15.30 9.08 8.12
N VAL A 188 15.20 8.01 7.31
CA VAL A 188 14.34 6.86 7.57
C VAL A 188 15.13 5.75 8.28
N PRO A 189 14.56 5.08 9.30
CA PRO A 189 15.23 3.97 9.99
C PRO A 189 15.82 2.92 9.05
N ALA A 190 17.06 2.50 9.31
CA ALA A 190 17.79 1.54 8.49
C ALA A 190 17.60 0.09 8.89
N ASP A 191 17.10 -0.16 10.10
CA ASP A 191 16.91 -1.48 10.67
C ASP A 191 15.86 -1.41 11.79
N ARG A 192 15.57 -2.55 12.41
CA ARG A 192 14.58 -2.62 13.49
C ARG A 192 14.99 -1.86 14.74
N ALA A 193 16.29 -1.74 15.03
CA ALA A 193 16.75 -1.05 16.22
C ALA A 193 16.52 0.47 16.08
N ALA A 194 16.86 1.02 14.93
CA ALA A 194 16.56 2.41 14.57
C ALA A 194 15.05 2.67 14.54
N LEU A 195 14.26 1.71 14.02
CA LEU A 195 12.79 1.83 13.99
C LEU A 195 12.21 1.85 15.41
N ALA A 196 12.67 0.96 16.29
CA ALA A 196 12.26 0.95 17.69
C ALA A 196 12.66 2.25 18.42
N ALA A 197 13.87 2.75 18.18
CA ALA A 197 14.32 4.04 18.73
C ALA A 197 13.45 5.20 18.26
N TYR A 198 13.04 5.21 16.99
CA TYR A 198 12.09 6.18 16.46
C TYR A 198 10.75 6.13 17.20
N PHE A 199 10.20 4.93 17.43
CA PHE A 199 8.93 4.78 18.16
C PHE A 199 9.01 5.27 19.61
N GLU A 200 10.13 5.03 20.31
CA GLU A 200 10.31 5.56 21.67
C GLU A 200 10.45 7.08 21.68
N ALA A 201 11.08 7.67 20.66
CA ALA A 201 11.19 9.12 20.53
C ALA A 201 9.84 9.82 20.27
N VAL A 202 9.00 9.26 19.38
CA VAL A 202 7.69 9.85 19.03
C VAL A 202 6.60 9.53 20.05
N ARG A 203 6.78 8.50 20.90
CA ARG A 203 5.78 8.05 21.90
C ARG A 203 5.13 9.19 22.71
N PRO A 204 5.85 10.21 23.21
CA PRO A 204 5.25 11.30 23.98
C PRO A 204 4.26 12.17 23.19
N GLU A 205 4.35 12.17 21.87
CA GLU A 205 3.48 12.96 20.97
C GLU A 205 2.19 12.22 20.61
N LEU A 206 2.11 10.93 20.93
CA LEU A 206 0.97 10.08 20.58
C LEU A 206 -0.17 10.22 21.59
N ALA A 207 -1.39 10.34 21.09
CA ALA A 207 -2.58 10.47 21.93
C ALA A 207 -3.82 9.81 21.30
N VAL A 208 -4.67 9.22 22.15
CA VAL A 208 -5.99 8.71 21.74
C VAL A 208 -7.03 9.84 21.83
N GLY A 209 -6.91 10.80 20.91
CA GLY A 209 -7.82 11.93 20.78
C GLY A 209 -9.17 11.59 20.12
N ALA A 210 -10.02 12.60 19.92
CA ALA A 210 -11.34 12.41 19.30
C ALA A 210 -11.25 11.84 17.88
N ASP A 211 -10.30 12.32 17.08
CA ASP A 211 -10.07 11.83 15.71
C ASP A 211 -9.58 10.38 15.70
N ALA A 212 -8.69 10.00 16.63
CA ALA A 212 -8.25 8.62 16.79
C ALA A 212 -9.40 7.67 17.17
N ARG A 213 -10.30 8.11 18.06
CA ARG A 213 -11.51 7.35 18.42
C ARG A 213 -12.47 7.22 17.24
N ALA A 214 -12.60 8.26 16.42
CA ALA A 214 -13.42 8.19 15.21
C ALA A 214 -12.87 7.14 14.21
N VAL A 215 -11.54 7.00 14.11
CA VAL A 215 -10.91 5.93 13.33
C VAL A 215 -11.19 4.55 13.95
N ASP A 216 -11.05 4.39 15.27
CA ASP A 216 -11.37 3.12 15.95
C ASP A 216 -12.83 2.70 15.75
N ASP A 217 -13.77 3.61 15.97
CA ASP A 217 -15.20 3.38 15.75
C ASP A 217 -15.48 2.95 14.30
N PHE A 218 -14.82 3.60 13.35
CA PHE A 218 -14.92 3.26 11.94
C PHE A 218 -14.36 1.86 11.63
N LEU A 219 -13.18 1.51 12.15
CA LEU A 219 -12.54 0.21 11.90
C LEU A 219 -13.28 -0.95 12.56
N ARG A 220 -13.86 -0.74 13.76
CA ARG A 220 -14.70 -1.75 14.43
C ARG A 220 -16.05 -1.92 13.75
N ARG A 221 -16.57 -0.87 13.11
CA ARG A 221 -17.91 -0.85 12.51
C ARG A 221 -17.88 -0.25 11.10
N PRO A 222 -17.17 -0.88 10.15
CA PRO A 222 -17.05 -0.33 8.81
C PRO A 222 -18.44 -0.17 8.18
N PRO A 223 -18.70 0.90 7.39
CA PRO A 223 -19.95 1.09 6.68
C PRO A 223 -20.29 -0.17 5.90
N THR A 224 -21.36 -0.83 6.32
CA THR A 224 -21.83 -2.08 5.73
C THR A 224 -23.13 -1.77 5.01
N HIS A 225 -23.35 -2.38 3.85
CA HIS A 225 -24.64 -2.26 3.18
C HIS A 225 -25.77 -2.65 4.17
N PRO A 226 -26.88 -1.90 4.27
CA PRO A 226 -27.89 -2.10 5.31
C PRO A 226 -28.38 -3.55 5.44
N LEU A 227 -28.48 -4.27 4.32
CA LEU A 227 -28.89 -5.68 4.28
C LEU A 227 -27.89 -6.65 4.94
N LEU A 228 -26.62 -6.26 5.11
CA LEU A 228 -25.56 -7.09 5.68
C LEU A 228 -25.30 -6.78 7.17
N VAL A 229 -25.99 -5.77 7.73
CA VAL A 229 -25.86 -5.38 9.14
C VAL A 229 -26.24 -6.50 10.12
N PRO A 230 -27.31 -7.29 9.89
CA PRO A 230 -27.64 -8.42 10.78
C PRO A 230 -26.54 -9.50 10.78
N ALA A 231 -25.97 -9.82 9.61
CA ALA A 231 -24.90 -10.80 9.47
C ALA A 231 -23.62 -10.35 10.21
N ARG A 232 -23.28 -9.06 10.14
CA ARG A 232 -22.16 -8.47 10.91
C ARG A 232 -22.37 -8.61 12.41
N ALA A 233 -23.58 -8.35 12.91
CA ALA A 233 -23.88 -8.44 14.34
C ALA A 233 -23.80 -9.88 14.90
N VAL A 234 -23.93 -10.88 14.06
CA VAL A 234 -23.82 -12.30 14.43
C VAL A 234 -22.36 -12.80 14.37
N LEU A 235 -21.58 -12.32 13.40
CA LEU A 235 -20.17 -12.73 13.20
C LEU A 235 -19.17 -12.02 14.14
N TRP A 236 -19.52 -10.84 14.65
CA TRP A 236 -18.62 -9.95 15.42
C TRP A 236 -19.09 -9.72 16.86
N ARG A 237 -19.57 -10.77 17.53
CA ARG A 237 -19.91 -10.72 18.97
C ARG A 237 -18.67 -10.62 19.86
#